data_AF-A0A930FQW6-F1
#
_entry.id   AF-A0A930FQW6-F1
#
_cell.length_a   1.000
_cell.length_b   1.000
_cell.length_c   1.000
_cell.angle_alpha   90.00
_cell.angle_beta   90.00
_cell.angle_gamma   90.00
#
_symmetry.space_group_name_H-M   'P 1'
#
loop_
_entity.id
_entity.type
_entity.pdbx_description
1 polymer ?
#
loop_
_entity_poly.entity_id
_entity_poly.type
_entity_poly.pdbx_seq_one_letter_code
_entity_poly.pdbx_strand_id
1 'polypeptide(L)'
;MMGEYRKERLLLEGQVKLIIDPMEFRMALWIDGFGLSDVVTGEEIIPLCYSYNLEHVEEAGDQLEIDFRIYPEGYVYYHVAVDPFARTFTYKGKVYSTDDFRKVIEADRVGMGIKA
;
A
#
# COMPACT_ATOMS: atom_id res chain seq x y z
N MET A 1 12.88 2.60 20.26
CA MET A 1 11.53 2.00 20.41
C MET A 1 10.87 2.10 19.05
N MET A 2 10.88 1.02 18.27
CA MET A 2 10.48 1.03 16.84
C MET A 2 9.37 0.02 16.55
N GLY A 3 8.64 -0.42 17.59
CA GLY A 3 7.58 -1.42 17.50
C GLY A 3 6.31 -1.10 18.29
N GLU A 4 6.21 0.10 18.88
CA GLU A 4 5.03 0.47 19.70
C GLU A 4 3.89 1.10 18.86
N TYR A 5 4.15 1.51 17.62
CA TYR A 5 3.17 2.21 16.77
C TYR A 5 2.64 1.38 15.60
N ARG A 6 3.28 0.23 15.30
CA ARG A 6 2.83 -0.67 14.25
C ARG A 6 1.43 -1.18 14.60
N LYS A 7 0.50 -1.00 13.68
CA LYS A 7 -0.88 -1.47 13.77
C LYS A 7 -1.09 -2.56 12.73
N GLU A 8 -1.87 -3.56 13.11
CA GLU A 8 -2.28 -4.63 12.21
C GLU A 8 -3.80 -4.68 12.20
N ARG A 9 -4.39 -4.73 11.01
CA ARG A 9 -5.83 -4.90 10.81
C ARG A 9 -6.07 -6.13 9.96
N LEU A 10 -6.97 -6.99 10.42
CA LEU A 10 -7.46 -8.12 9.66
C LEU A 10 -8.59 -7.66 8.72
N LEU A 11 -8.52 -8.08 7.47
CA LEU A 11 -9.44 -7.76 6.37
C LEU A 11 -9.84 -9.06 5.66
N LEU A 12 -10.91 -9.00 4.86
CA LEU A 12 -11.41 -10.10 4.04
C LEU A 12 -11.60 -11.37 4.87
N GLU A 13 -12.47 -11.25 5.87
CA GLU A 13 -12.77 -12.32 6.84
C GLU A 13 -11.55 -12.81 7.63
N GLY A 14 -10.51 -11.97 7.72
CA GLY A 14 -9.29 -12.26 8.47
C GLY A 14 -8.27 -13.11 7.72
N GLN A 15 -8.41 -13.23 6.40
CA GLN A 15 -7.42 -13.90 5.55
C GLN A 15 -6.27 -12.98 5.15
N VAL A 16 -6.51 -11.66 5.14
CA VAL A 16 -5.51 -10.66 4.76
C VAL A 16 -5.21 -9.76 5.95
N LYS A 17 -3.93 -9.50 6.18
CA LYS A 17 -3.44 -8.58 7.18
C LYS A 17 -2.94 -7.31 6.51
N LEU A 18 -3.57 -6.19 6.84
CA LEU A 18 -3.02 -4.88 6.59
C LEU A 18 -2.07 -4.51 7.73
N ILE A 19 -0.83 -4.22 7.36
CA ILE A 19 0.20 -3.70 8.26
C ILE A 19 0.26 -2.19 8.03
N ILE A 20 0.16 -1.42 9.10
CA ILE A 20 0.39 0.03 9.11
C ILE A 20 1.55 0.29 10.06
N ASP A 21 2.62 0.88 9.54
CA ASP A 21 3.84 1.16 10.27
C ASP A 21 4.14 2.67 10.20
N PRO A 22 3.65 3.45 11.19
CA PRO A 22 3.83 4.89 11.20
C PRO A 22 5.31 5.27 11.31
N MET A 23 5.77 6.13 10.40
CA MET A 23 7.15 6.61 10.36
C MET A 23 7.20 8.14 10.28
N GLU A 24 8.16 8.74 10.99
CA GLU A 24 8.46 10.15 10.80
C GLU A 24 9.22 10.37 9.48
N PHE A 25 8.62 11.13 8.57
CA PHE A 25 9.18 11.51 7.28
C PHE A 25 9.55 13.00 7.28
N ARG A 26 10.80 13.33 7.64
CA ARG A 26 11.40 14.69 7.71
C ARG A 26 10.54 15.76 8.41
N MET A 27 11.08 16.33 9.49
CA MET A 27 10.50 17.51 10.16
C MET A 27 9.06 17.28 10.68
N ALA A 28 8.85 16.23 11.47
CA ALA A 28 7.59 15.95 12.16
C ALA A 28 6.35 15.63 11.28
N LEU A 29 6.50 15.47 9.96
CA LEU A 29 5.47 14.83 9.16
C LEU A 29 5.49 13.32 9.46
N TRP A 30 4.35 12.77 9.85
CA TRP A 30 4.18 11.34 10.06
C TRP A 30 3.44 10.75 8.88
N ILE A 31 3.91 9.59 8.41
CA ILE A 31 3.28 8.83 7.34
C ILE A 31 2.95 7.43 7.82
N ASP A 32 1.75 6.99 7.50
CA ASP A 32 1.26 5.65 7.79
C ASP A 32 1.68 4.73 6.63
N GLY A 33 2.95 4.32 6.64
CA GLY A 33 3.48 3.33 5.69
C GLY A 33 2.68 2.04 5.78
N PHE A 34 2.37 1.41 4.65
CA PHE A 34 1.51 0.22 4.65
C PHE A 34 2.00 -0.92 3.78
N GLY A 35 1.54 -2.12 4.11
CA GLY A 35 1.75 -3.36 3.34
C GLY A 35 0.63 -4.36 3.62
N LEU A 36 0.52 -5.38 2.78
CA LEU A 36 -0.44 -6.46 2.92
C LEU A 36 0.30 -7.79 3.02
N SER A 37 -0.14 -8.67 3.91
CA SER A 37 0.35 -10.05 3.98
C SER A 37 -0.80 -11.03 4.12
N ASP A 38 -0.61 -12.22 3.57
CA ASP A 38 -1.50 -13.35 3.80
C ASP A 38 -1.37 -13.82 5.25
N VAL A 39 -2.50 -14.05 5.93
CA VAL A 39 -2.53 -14.38 7.37
C VAL A 39 -2.07 -15.81 7.63
N VAL A 40 -2.28 -16.74 6.69
CA VAL A 40 -2.00 -18.16 6.87
C VAL A 40 -0.52 -18.45 6.60
N THR A 41 -0.01 -17.92 5.50
CA THR A 41 1.36 -18.17 5.01
C THR A 41 2.35 -17.13 5.53
N GLY A 42 1.88 -15.93 5.86
CA GLY A 42 2.75 -14.79 6.19
C GLY A 42 3.46 -14.19 4.98
N GLU A 43 3.19 -14.67 3.76
CA GLU A 43 3.78 -14.12 2.54
C GLU A 43 3.25 -12.70 2.28
N GLU A 44 4.14 -11.82 1.83
CA GLU A 44 3.76 -10.48 1.41
C GLU A 44 2.89 -10.56 0.16
N ILE A 45 1.75 -9.87 0.19
CA ILE A 45 0.91 -9.61 -0.99
C ILE A 45 1.35 -8.29 -1.59
N ILE A 46 1.42 -7.23 -0.77
CA ILE A 46 2.03 -5.95 -1.12
C ILE A 46 3.14 -5.68 -0.11
N PRO A 47 4.39 -5.41 -0.56
CA PRO A 47 5.50 -5.15 0.35
C PRO A 47 5.24 -3.91 1.20
N LEU A 48 5.71 -3.88 2.44
CA LEU A 48 5.59 -2.73 3.32
C LEU A 48 6.33 -1.51 2.74
N CYS A 49 5.56 -0.51 2.30
CA CYS A 49 6.05 0.68 1.62
C CYS A 49 6.09 1.89 2.56
N TYR A 50 7.26 2.17 3.11
CA TYR A 50 7.43 3.24 4.12
C TYR A 50 7.24 4.66 3.60
N SER A 51 7.36 4.92 2.30
CA SER A 51 7.11 6.26 1.73
C SER A 51 5.66 6.45 1.26
N TYR A 52 4.81 5.44 1.43
CA TYR A 52 3.45 5.42 0.89
C TYR A 52 2.51 5.63 2.07
N ASN A 53 2.00 6.85 2.22
CA ASN A 53 1.05 7.18 3.26
C ASN A 53 -0.32 6.61 2.90
N LEU A 54 -0.81 5.67 3.71
CA LEU A 54 -2.16 5.14 3.59
C LEU A 54 -3.17 6.26 3.90
N GLU A 55 -4.07 6.55 2.96
CA GLU A 55 -5.16 7.52 3.16
C GLU A 55 -6.48 6.81 3.47
N HIS A 56 -6.78 5.73 2.72
CA HIS A 56 -8.01 4.98 2.86
C HIS A 56 -7.83 3.52 2.45
N VAL A 57 -8.61 2.65 3.08
CA VAL A 57 -8.76 1.25 2.72
C VAL A 57 -10.19 0.81 2.96
N GLU A 58 -10.81 0.22 1.94
CA GLU A 58 -12.17 -0.33 1.98
C GLU A 58 -12.19 -1.76 1.42
N GLU A 59 -13.04 -2.59 2.01
CA GLU A 59 -13.31 -3.95 1.52
C GLU A 59 -14.48 -3.88 0.52
N ALA A 60 -14.21 -4.23 -0.74
CA ALA A 60 -15.18 -4.23 -1.83
C ALA A 60 -15.37 -5.66 -2.36
N GLY A 61 -16.18 -6.45 -1.65
CA GLY A 61 -16.27 -7.89 -1.90
C GLY A 61 -14.96 -8.59 -1.53
N ASP A 62 -14.36 -9.29 -2.49
CA ASP A 62 -13.07 -9.98 -2.30
C ASP A 62 -11.85 -9.10 -2.62
N GLN A 63 -12.08 -7.81 -2.88
CA GLN A 63 -11.03 -6.84 -3.23
C GLN A 63 -10.83 -5.79 -2.13
N LEU A 64 -9.65 -5.19 -2.12
CA LEU A 64 -9.31 -4.04 -1.29
C LEU A 64 -9.12 -2.81 -2.17
N GLU A 65 -9.95 -1.80 -1.96
CA GLU A 65 -9.75 -0.49 -2.57
C GLU A 65 -8.84 0.34 -1.66
N ILE A 66 -7.68 0.75 -2.17
CA ILE A 66 -6.64 1.41 -1.38
C ILE A 66 -6.29 2.75 -2.01
N ASP A 67 -6.47 3.82 -1.24
CA ASP A 67 -6.01 5.15 -1.56
C ASP A 67 -4.78 5.49 -0.74
N PHE A 68 -3.77 6.06 -1.39
CA PHE A 68 -2.53 6.45 -0.74
C PHE A 68 -1.85 7.61 -1.45
N ARG A 69 -0.88 8.21 -0.76
CA ARG A 69 0.02 9.21 -1.33
C ARG A 69 1.46 8.80 -1.16
N ILE A 70 2.31 9.26 -2.07
CA ILE A 70 3.74 8.95 -2.03
C ILE A 70 4.50 10.22 -1.68
N TYR A 71 5.32 10.14 -0.62
CA TYR A 71 6.17 11.22 -0.16
C TYR A 71 7.59 11.13 -0.74
N PRO A 72 8.29 12.27 -0.94
CA PRO A 72 7.97 13.62 -0.44
C PRO A 72 6.87 14.39 -1.19
N GLU A 73 6.45 13.93 -2.36
CA GLU A 73 5.55 14.66 -3.27
C GLU A 73 4.06 14.42 -2.99
N GLY A 74 3.66 14.32 -1.71
CA GLY A 74 2.33 13.92 -1.22
C GLY A 74 1.11 14.77 -1.65
N TYR A 75 1.22 15.49 -2.76
CA TYR A 75 0.16 16.15 -3.50
C TYR A 75 -0.52 15.25 -4.56
N VAL A 76 0.04 14.10 -4.91
CA VAL A 76 -0.58 13.12 -5.83
C VAL A 76 -1.29 12.02 -5.05
N TYR A 77 -2.54 11.76 -5.43
CA TYR A 77 -3.33 10.63 -4.93
C TYR A 77 -3.22 9.44 -5.89
N TYR A 78 -2.99 8.27 -5.32
CA TYR A 78 -2.95 6.99 -6.00
C TYR A 78 -4.09 6.14 -5.48
N HIS A 79 -4.70 5.38 -6.39
CA HIS A 79 -5.81 4.48 -6.10
C HIS A 79 -5.54 3.15 -6.78
N VAL A 80 -5.69 2.05 -6.05
CA VAL A 80 -5.54 0.68 -6.55
C VAL A 80 -6.65 -0.21 -5.99
N ALA A 81 -7.19 -1.08 -6.84
CA ALA A 81 -8.04 -2.19 -6.42
C ALA A 81 -7.21 -3.46 -6.36
N VAL A 82 -6.98 -4.01 -5.17
CA VAL A 82 -6.13 -5.19 -4.96
C VAL A 82 -7.01 -6.41 -4.83
N ASP A 83 -6.72 -7.45 -5.61
CA ASP A 83 -7.22 -8.80 -5.40
C ASP A 83 -6.09 -9.62 -4.73
N PRO A 84 -6.13 -9.75 -3.39
CA PRO A 84 -5.07 -10.41 -2.64
C PRO A 84 -5.00 -11.92 -2.91
N PHE A 85 -6.12 -12.55 -3.27
CA PHE A 85 -6.18 -13.98 -3.52
C PHE A 85 -5.63 -14.33 -4.91
N ALA A 86 -5.89 -13.49 -5.91
CA ALA A 86 -5.32 -13.62 -7.23
C ALA A 86 -3.87 -13.09 -7.32
N ARG A 87 -3.36 -12.43 -6.28
CA ARG A 87 -2.08 -11.69 -6.29
C ARG A 87 -2.00 -10.69 -7.44
N THR A 88 -3.09 -9.96 -7.65
CA THR A 88 -3.15 -8.91 -8.66
C THR A 88 -3.65 -7.60 -8.09
N PHE A 89 -3.37 -6.51 -8.80
CA PHE A 89 -4.02 -5.23 -8.53
C PHE A 89 -4.36 -4.53 -9.85
N THR A 90 -5.45 -3.77 -9.83
CA THR A 90 -5.85 -2.89 -10.91
C THR A 90 -5.36 -1.48 -10.62
N TYR A 91 -4.63 -0.91 -11.58
CA TYR A 91 -4.18 0.48 -11.55
C TYR A 91 -4.43 1.13 -12.90
N LYS A 92 -5.13 2.28 -12.91
CA LYS A 92 -5.49 3.02 -14.14
C LYS A 92 -6.12 2.12 -15.22
N GLY A 93 -7.01 1.21 -14.80
CA GLY A 93 -7.75 0.29 -15.68
C GLY A 93 -6.94 -0.88 -16.24
N LYS A 94 -5.73 -1.13 -15.75
CA LYS A 94 -4.88 -2.27 -16.13
C LYS A 94 -4.60 -3.15 -14.92
N VAL A 95 -4.54 -4.46 -15.16
CA VAL A 95 -4.25 -5.47 -14.14
C VAL A 95 -2.75 -5.80 -14.15
N TYR A 96 -2.16 -5.87 -12.95
CA TYR A 96 -0.74 -6.16 -12.72
C TYR A 96 -0.57 -7.20 -11.63
N SER A 97 0.56 -7.91 -11.61
CA SER A 97 0.95 -8.75 -10.47
C SER A 97 1.31 -7.88 -9.27
N THR A 98 0.93 -8.28 -8.06
CA THR A 98 1.34 -7.56 -6.84
C THR A 98 2.85 -7.59 -6.60
N ASP A 99 3.57 -8.55 -7.18
CA ASP A 99 5.05 -8.57 -7.18
C ASP A 99 5.66 -7.34 -7.88
N ASP A 100 4.94 -6.79 -8.87
CA ASP A 100 5.35 -5.61 -9.63
C ASP A 100 4.80 -4.30 -9.01
N PHE A 101 4.11 -4.35 -7.85
CA PHE A 101 3.39 -3.21 -7.28
C PHE A 101 4.21 -1.92 -7.24
N ARG A 102 5.34 -1.94 -6.54
CA ARG A 102 6.23 -0.76 -6.43
C ARG A 102 6.75 -0.32 -7.79
N LYS A 103 7.15 -1.25 -8.65
CA LYS A 103 7.72 -0.94 -9.97
C LYS A 103 6.70 -0.23 -10.87
N VAL A 104 5.44 -0.67 -10.87
CA VAL A 104 4.37 -0.07 -11.67
C VAL A 104 4.03 1.33 -11.16
N ILE A 105 3.84 1.47 -9.84
CA ILE A 105 3.49 2.76 -9.22
C ILE A 105 4.62 3.79 -9.39
N GLU A 106 5.88 3.41 -9.15
CA GLU A 106 7.02 4.31 -9.32
C GLU A 106 7.30 4.65 -10.80
N ALA A 107 7.06 3.72 -11.73
CA ALA A 107 7.22 4.00 -13.16
C ALA A 107 6.25 5.09 -13.62
N ASP A 108 5.01 5.07 -13.12
CA ASP A 108 4.03 6.12 -13.39
C ASP A 108 4.44 7.45 -12.74
N ARG A 109 4.89 7.43 -11.49
CA ARG A 109 5.43 8.63 -10.79
C ARG A 109 6.57 9.28 -11.58
N VAL A 110 7.53 8.50 -12.07
CA VAL A 110 8.63 9.00 -12.91
C VAL A 110 8.11 9.50 -14.26
N GLY A 111 7.16 8.81 -14.87
CA GLY A 111 6.51 9.21 -16.13
C GLY A 111 5.78 10.55 -16.03
N MET A 112 5.31 10.92 -14.83
CA MET A 112 4.71 12.23 -14.53
C MET A 112 5.76 13.34 -14.34
N GLY A 113 7.06 13.05 -14.49
CA GLY A 113 8.15 14.00 -14.27
C GLY A 113 8.47 14.26 -12.81
N ILE A 114 7.89 13.47 -11.90
CA ILE A 114 8.13 13.53 -10.46
C ILE A 114 9.37 12.68 -10.17
N LYS A 115 10.49 13.33 -9.81
CA LYS A 115 11.75 12.65 -9.44
C LYS A 115 11.85 12.58 -7.92
N ALA A 116 12.26 11.41 -7.42
CA ALA A 116 12.55 11.15 -6.01
C ALA A 116 13.69 12.00 -5.45
#